data_AF-A0A0C2WUH2-F1
#
_entry.id   AF-A0A0C2WUH2-F1
#
_cell.length_a   1.000
_cell.length_b   1.000
_cell.length_c   1.000
_cell.angle_alpha   90.00
_cell.angle_beta   90.00
_cell.angle_gamma   90.00
#
_symmetry.space_group_name_H-M   'P 1'
#
loop_
_entity.id
_entity.type
_entity.pdbx_description
1 polymer ?
#
loop_
_entity_poly.entity_id
_entity_poly.type
_entity_poly.pdbx_seq_one_letter_code
_entity_poly.pdbx_strand_id
1 'polypeptide(L)'
;MLEIARSMRYIHSMDVALYSGDMKSRKILFLDSNLCAKFIFRGLFAWWPMEASIYGHESNRLLTECTYEANISAFAYLFDEVCFRGHNENTPNHLVEDASQLIERCRAMDLKSQPTMEDVVKEMETWNLT
;
A
#
# COMPACT_ATOMS: atom_id res chain seq x y z
N MET A 1 8.12 -7.17 0.01
CA MET A 1 6.73 -6.73 0.17
C MET A 1 6.32 -6.57 1.63
N LEU A 2 6.60 -7.53 2.53
CA LEU A 2 6.27 -7.40 3.95
C LEU A 2 6.85 -6.13 4.61
N GLU A 3 8.12 -5.80 4.34
CA GLU A 3 8.75 -4.57 4.86
C GLU A 3 8.05 -3.28 4.38
N ILE A 4 7.55 -3.28 3.15
CA ILE A 4 6.76 -2.18 2.59
C ILE A 4 5.44 -2.06 3.36
N ALA A 5 4.76 -3.18 3.59
CA ALA A 5 3.51 -3.22 4.36
C ALA A 5 3.72 -2.71 5.81
N ARG A 6 4.79 -3.16 6.48
CA ARG A 6 5.15 -2.70 7.84
C ARG A 6 5.41 -1.20 7.90
N SER A 7 6.12 -0.67 6.90
CA SER A 7 6.39 0.77 6.80
C SER A 7 5.11 1.58 6.61
N MET A 8 4.21 1.11 5.74
CA MET A 8 2.91 1.75 5.53
C MET A 8 2.03 1.69 6.77
N ARG A 9 1.98 0.55 7.46
CA ARG A 9 1.30 0.44 8.76
C ARG A 9 1.83 1.47 9.75
N TYR A 10 3.15 1.60 9.87
CA TYR A 10 3.75 2.60 10.76
C TYR A 10 3.34 4.02 10.39
N ILE A 11 3.32 4.35 9.10
CA ILE A 11 2.87 5.66 8.60
C ILE A 11 1.39 5.92 8.92
N HIS A 12 0.52 4.92 8.70
CA HIS A 12 -0.90 5.00 9.08
C HIS A 12 -1.09 5.18 10.58
N SER A 13 -0.24 4.56 11.41
CA SER A 13 -0.29 4.75 12.88
C SER A 13 0.04 6.16 13.36
N MET A 14 0.65 6.99 12.50
CA MET A 14 0.92 8.41 12.75
C MET A 14 -0.17 9.33 12.20
N ASP A 15 -1.32 8.78 11.81
CA ASP A 15 -2.40 9.47 11.12
C ASP A 15 -1.98 10.12 9.79
N VAL A 16 -1.11 9.45 9.03
CA VAL A 16 -0.61 9.93 7.74
C VAL A 16 -0.99 8.98 6.62
N ALA A 17 -1.46 9.54 5.50
CA ALA A 17 -1.68 8.85 4.25
C ALA A 17 -0.64 9.28 3.21
N LEU A 18 0.03 8.31 2.61
CA LEU A 18 0.92 8.53 1.46
C LEU A 18 0.13 8.90 0.21
N TYR A 19 0.80 9.58 -0.72
CA TYR A 19 0.25 9.89 -2.03
C TYR A 19 0.29 8.63 -2.92
N SER A 20 -0.88 8.02 -3.11
CA SER A 20 -1.02 6.73 -3.81
C SER A 20 -0.51 6.73 -5.26
N GLY A 21 -0.56 7.86 -5.97
CA GLY A 21 -0.02 7.99 -7.32
C GLY A 21 1.48 7.75 -7.39
N ASP A 22 2.22 8.19 -6.38
CA ASP A 22 3.67 8.00 -6.32
C ASP A 22 4.04 6.54 -6.09
N MET A 23 3.30 5.85 -5.21
CA MET A 23 3.44 4.40 -4.98
C MET A 23 3.24 3.59 -6.26
N LYS A 24 2.16 3.87 -7.01
CA LYS A 24 1.86 3.19 -8.28
C LYS A 24 2.94 3.42 -9.34
N SER A 25 3.57 4.59 -9.33
CA SER A 25 4.59 4.94 -10.32
C SER A 25 5.99 4.40 -9.99
N ARG A 26 6.16 3.69 -8.85
CA ARG A 26 7.46 3.23 -8.32
C ARG A 26 8.49 4.35 -8.05
N LYS A 27 8.12 5.62 -8.22
CA LYS A 27 9.05 6.75 -8.12
C LYS A 27 9.54 7.03 -6.71
N ILE A 28 8.88 6.48 -5.71
CA ILE A 28 9.21 6.72 -4.31
C ILE A 28 9.79 5.50 -3.62
N LEU A 29 9.88 4.35 -4.29
CA LEU A 29 10.36 3.10 -3.73
C LEU A 29 11.73 2.76 -4.29
N PHE A 30 12.71 2.67 -3.40
CA PHE A 30 14.08 2.31 -3.75
C PHE A 30 14.59 1.25 -2.80
N LEU A 31 15.44 0.37 -3.30
CA LEU A 31 16.19 -0.57 -2.46
C LEU A 31 17.55 0.05 -2.18
N ASP A 32 17.98 -0.01 -0.92
CA ASP A 32 19.38 0.27 -0.60
C ASP A 32 20.28 -0.95 -0.85
N SER A 33 21.57 -0.81 -0.55
CA SER A 33 22.56 -1.89 -0.75
C SER A 33 22.27 -3.16 0.05
N ASN A 34 21.42 -3.09 1.08
CA ASN A 34 21.03 -4.23 1.91
C ASN A 34 19.66 -4.79 1.49
N LEU A 35 19.13 -4.37 0.33
CA LEU A 35 17.80 -4.72 -0.15
C LEU A 35 16.67 -4.26 0.78
N CYS A 36 16.92 -3.25 1.62
CA CYS A 36 15.89 -2.63 2.44
C CYS A 36 15.10 -1.65 1.58
N ALA A 37 13.77 -1.82 1.58
CA ALA A 37 12.87 -0.90 0.90
C ALA A 37 12.83 0.45 1.63
N LYS A 38 13.05 1.54 0.90
CA LYS A 38 12.95 2.92 1.38
C LYS A 38 11.90 3.68 0.60
N PHE A 39 11.20 4.56 1.32
CA PHE A 39 10.18 5.43 0.78
C PHE A 39 10.67 6.87 0.76
N ILE A 40 10.51 7.56 -0.38
CA ILE A 40 10.48 9.02 -0.36
C ILE A 40 9.13 9.43 0.21
N PHE A 41 9.16 10.13 1.35
CA PHE A 41 7.96 10.56 2.03
C PHE A 41 7.26 11.68 1.25
N ARG A 42 6.08 11.38 0.72
CA ARG A 42 5.15 12.35 0.16
C ARG A 42 3.73 11.92 0.52
N GLY A 43 3.11 12.66 1.44
CA GLY A 43 1.82 12.33 2.01
C GLY A 43 1.23 13.51 2.76
N LEU A 44 0.02 13.32 3.27
CA LEU A 44 -0.72 14.28 4.09
C LEU A 44 -1.23 13.58 5.35
N PHE A 45 -1.50 14.35 6.39
CA PHE A 45 -2.26 13.81 7.51
C PHE A 45 -3.66 13.39 7.06
N ALA A 46 -4.15 12.26 7.56
CA ALA A 46 -5.44 11.69 7.21
C ALA A 46 -6.63 12.59 7.58
N TRP A 47 -6.44 13.51 8.54
CA TRP A 47 -7.43 14.52 8.93
C TRP A 47 -7.41 15.77 8.06
N TRP A 48 -6.33 15.99 7.28
CA TRP A 48 -6.18 17.16 6.41
C TRP A 48 -7.29 17.32 5.36
N PRO A 49 -7.82 16.25 4.75
CA PRO A 49 -8.89 16.41 3.77
C PRO A 49 -10.17 17.02 4.33
N MET A 50 -10.49 16.70 5.59
CA MET A 50 -11.62 17.31 6.28
C MET A 50 -11.39 18.81 6.46
N GLU A 51 -10.20 19.22 6.89
CA GLU A 51 -9.87 20.63 7.09
C GLU A 51 -9.85 21.42 5.76
N ALA A 52 -9.25 20.85 4.71
CA ALA A 52 -9.21 21.48 3.39
C ALA A 52 -10.62 21.70 2.80
N SER A 53 -11.57 20.81 3.10
CA SER A 53 -12.97 20.96 2.68
C SER A 53 -13.68 22.13 3.37
N ILE A 54 -13.34 22.41 4.64
CA ILE A 54 -13.91 23.51 5.43
C ILE A 54 -13.45 24.87 4.88
N TYR A 55 -12.20 24.96 4.42
CA TYR A 55 -11.61 26.21 3.94
C TYR A 55 -11.72 26.43 2.42
N GLY A 56 -12.40 25.54 1.68
CA GLY A 56 -12.63 25.67 0.24
C GLY A 56 -11.37 25.51 -0.62
N HIS A 57 -10.31 24.89 -0.09
CA HIS A 57 -9.08 24.59 -0.83
C HIS A 57 -9.22 23.26 -1.57
N GLU A 58 -9.98 23.26 -2.67
CA GLU A 58 -10.24 22.07 -3.49
C GLU A 58 -9.05 21.71 -4.40
N SER A 59 -7.92 21.28 -3.83
CA SER A 59 -7.00 20.42 -4.60
C SER A 59 -7.55 18.98 -4.58
N ASN A 60 -8.66 18.76 -5.30
CA ASN A 60 -9.44 17.52 -5.34
C ASN A 60 -8.57 16.25 -5.50
N ARG A 61 -7.50 16.34 -6.30
CA ARG A 61 -6.61 15.22 -6.58
C ARG A 61 -5.77 14.76 -5.39
N LEU A 62 -5.23 15.68 -4.58
CA LEU A 62 -4.44 15.31 -3.39
C LEU A 62 -5.34 14.72 -2.31
N LEU A 63 -6.57 15.22 -2.20
CA LEU A 63 -7.56 14.77 -1.22
C LEU A 63 -8.05 13.35 -1.49
N THR A 64 -8.22 12.99 -2.77
CA THR A 64 -8.67 11.65 -3.18
C THR A 64 -7.54 10.62 -3.24
N GLU A 65 -6.29 11.05 -3.41
CA GLU A 65 -5.14 10.16 -3.52
C GLU A 65 -4.39 9.91 -2.21
N CYS A 66 -4.61 10.73 -1.17
CA CYS A 66 -4.01 10.60 0.17
C CYS A 66 -5.04 10.10 1.20
N THR A 67 -5.59 8.89 0.99
CA THR A 67 -6.41 8.18 1.99
C THR A 67 -5.81 6.82 2.33
N TYR A 68 -6.27 6.18 3.41
CA TYR A 68 -5.80 4.84 3.75
C TYR A 68 -6.21 3.81 2.71
N GLU A 69 -7.42 3.92 2.19
CA GLU A 69 -7.97 3.04 1.16
C GLU A 69 -7.20 3.19 -0.16
N ALA A 70 -6.88 4.43 -0.55
CA ALA A 70 -6.04 4.70 -1.71
C ALA A 70 -4.64 4.08 -1.56
N ASN A 71 -4.09 4.10 -0.34
CA ASN A 71 -2.81 3.46 -0.03
C ASN A 71 -2.88 1.94 -0.06
N ILE A 72 -3.90 1.33 0.53
CA ILE A 72 -4.12 -0.13 0.49
C ILE A 72 -4.26 -0.60 -0.96
N SER A 73 -5.04 0.12 -1.76
CA SER A 73 -5.18 -0.16 -3.19
C SER A 73 -3.86 0.00 -3.97
N ALA A 74 -3.06 1.03 -3.65
CA ALA A 74 -1.75 1.23 -4.27
C ALA A 74 -0.73 0.17 -3.86
N PHE A 75 -0.76 -0.29 -2.59
CA PHE A 75 0.02 -1.43 -2.14
C PHE A 75 -0.31 -2.69 -2.94
N ALA A 76 -1.60 -2.98 -3.14
CA ALA A 76 -2.04 -4.12 -3.93
C ALA A 76 -1.62 -4.03 -5.41
N TYR A 77 -1.61 -2.82 -5.97
CA TYR A 77 -1.07 -2.59 -7.31
C TYR A 77 0.42 -2.94 -7.37
N LEU A 78 1.21 -2.38 -6.45
CA LEU A 78 2.64 -2.63 -6.37
C LEU A 78 2.95 -4.11 -6.14
N PHE A 79 2.22 -4.76 -5.24
CA PHE A 79 2.42 -6.16 -4.90
C PHE A 79 2.23 -7.05 -6.14
N ASP A 80 1.11 -6.89 -6.84
CA ASP A 80 0.85 -7.59 -8.11
C ASP A 80 1.93 -7.34 -9.15
N GLU A 81 2.37 -6.09 -9.28
CA GLU A 81 3.38 -5.71 -10.25
C GLU A 81 4.77 -6.33 -9.95
N VAL A 82 5.13 -6.42 -8.67
CA VAL A 82 6.41 -6.99 -8.22
C VAL A 82 6.38 -8.53 -8.29
N CYS A 83 5.26 -9.16 -7.95
CA CYS A 83 5.19 -10.62 -7.80
C CYS A 83 4.68 -11.36 -9.04
N PHE A 84 3.81 -10.77 -9.86
CA PHE A 84 3.14 -11.50 -10.95
C PHE A 84 3.41 -10.94 -12.34
N ARG A 85 3.76 -9.65 -12.46
CA ARG A 85 3.99 -9.02 -13.77
C ARG A 85 5.45 -9.07 -14.24
N GLY A 86 6.38 -9.49 -13.38
CA GLY A 86 7.73 -9.87 -13.79
C GLY A 86 7.77 -11.38 -14.02
N HIS A 87 7.73 -11.82 -15.28
CA HIS A 87 7.76 -13.23 -15.74
C HIS A 87 8.51 -14.23 -14.82
N ASN A 88 7.83 -14.79 -13.82
CA ASN A 88 8.42 -15.80 -12.94
C ASN A 88 7.47 -17.00 -12.85
N GLU A 89 7.69 -17.96 -13.75
CA GLU A 89 6.99 -19.24 -13.85
C GLU A 89 7.28 -20.19 -12.67
N ASN A 90 8.14 -19.80 -11.72
CA ASN A 90 8.68 -20.66 -10.66
C ASN A 90 8.24 -20.28 -9.23
N THR A 91 7.22 -19.45 -9.06
CA THR A 91 6.74 -19.07 -7.73
C THR A 91 5.95 -20.23 -7.09
N PRO A 92 6.19 -20.63 -5.82
CA PRO A 92 5.47 -21.72 -5.18
C PRO A 92 3.95 -21.49 -5.19
N ASN A 93 3.17 -22.46 -5.70
CA ASN A 93 1.74 -22.29 -5.96
C ASN A 93 0.91 -21.77 -4.76
N HIS A 94 1.25 -22.13 -3.53
CA HIS A 94 0.49 -21.71 -2.35
C HIS A 94 0.72 -20.22 -2.01
N LEU A 95 1.98 -19.73 -2.06
CA LEU A 95 2.28 -18.31 -1.84
C LEU A 95 1.73 -17.42 -2.96
N VAL A 96 1.64 -17.96 -4.18
CA VAL A 96 0.95 -17.32 -5.30
C VAL A 96 -0.53 -17.12 -4.98
N GLU A 97 -1.18 -18.16 -4.43
CA GLU A 97 -2.60 -18.11 -4.08
C GLU A 97 -2.87 -17.16 -2.92
N ASP A 98 -2.14 -17.29 -1.80
CA ASP A 98 -2.28 -16.42 -0.63
C ASP A 98 -2.07 -14.94 -0.99
N ALA A 99 -1.00 -14.65 -1.76
CA ALA A 99 -0.72 -13.30 -2.22
C ALA A 99 -1.80 -12.78 -3.18
N SER A 100 -2.31 -13.61 -4.09
CA SER A 100 -3.37 -13.22 -5.02
C SER A 100 -4.66 -12.87 -4.27
N GLN A 101 -5.07 -13.71 -3.32
CA GLN A 101 -6.27 -13.46 -2.50
C GLN A 101 -6.14 -12.19 -1.66
N LEU A 102 -4.95 -11.93 -1.10
CA LEU A 102 -4.70 -10.68 -0.36
C LEU A 102 -4.77 -9.46 -1.28
N ILE A 103 -4.19 -9.53 -2.48
CA ILE A 103 -4.25 -8.46 -3.48
C ILE A 103 -5.69 -8.16 -3.87
N GLU A 104 -6.51 -9.19 -4.10
CA GLU A 104 -7.92 -9.02 -4.44
C GLU A 104 -8.69 -8.30 -3.34
N ARG A 105 -8.52 -8.71 -2.07
CA ARG A 105 -9.16 -8.03 -0.93
C ARG A 105 -8.70 -6.59 -0.78
N CYS A 106 -7.41 -6.32 -0.97
CA CYS A 106 -6.88 -4.95 -0.93
C CYS A 106 -7.40 -4.07 -2.09
N ARG A 107 -7.87 -4.67 -3.19
CA ARG A 107 -8.48 -3.97 -4.35
C ARG A 107 -10.02 -3.93 -4.28
N ALA A 108 -10.63 -4.42 -3.21
CA ALA A 108 -12.09 -4.46 -3.09
C ALA A 108 -12.69 -3.06 -3.30
N MET A 109 -13.73 -2.98 -4.14
CA MET A 109 -14.46 -1.73 -4.39
C MET A 109 -15.24 -1.26 -3.16
N ASP A 110 -15.72 -2.20 -2.34
CA ASP A 110 -16.31 -1.88 -1.05
C ASP A 110 -15.20 -1.60 -0.04
N LEU A 111 -15.13 -0.34 0.41
CA LEU A 111 -14.11 0.12 1.37
C LEU A 111 -14.20 -0.62 2.70
N LYS A 112 -15.37 -1.08 3.11
CA LYS A 112 -15.54 -1.86 4.35
C LYS A 112 -14.97 -3.28 4.24
N SER A 113 -14.81 -3.75 3.01
CA SER A 113 -14.25 -5.06 2.71
C SER A 113 -12.72 -5.00 2.53
N GLN A 114 -12.11 -3.82 2.45
CA GLN A 114 -10.66 -3.68 2.41
C GLN A 114 -10.04 -3.96 3.79
N PRO A 115 -8.95 -4.74 3.85
CA PRO A 115 -8.19 -4.91 5.08
C PRO A 115 -7.44 -3.62 5.44
N THR A 116 -7.17 -3.40 6.71
CA THR A 116 -6.22 -2.36 7.13
C THR A 116 -4.78 -2.80 6.84
N MET A 117 -3.82 -1.86 6.82
CA MET A 117 -2.41 -2.26 6.72
C MET A 117 -1.92 -3.10 7.91
N GLU A 118 -2.57 -3.00 9.07
CA GLU A 118 -2.30 -3.90 10.20
C GLU A 118 -2.76 -5.33 9.91
N ASP A 119 -3.95 -5.51 9.32
CA ASP A 119 -4.46 -6.83 8.91
C ASP A 119 -3.56 -7.45 7.83
N VAL A 120 -3.17 -6.63 6.84
CA VAL A 120 -2.22 -7.02 5.78
C VAL A 120 -0.91 -7.52 6.38
N VAL A 121 -0.31 -6.77 7.32
CA VAL A 121 0.96 -7.17 7.94
C VAL A 121 0.80 -8.47 8.73
N LYS A 122 -0.24 -8.57 9.58
CA LYS A 122 -0.51 -9.79 10.36
C LYS A 122 -0.63 -11.01 9.48
N GLU A 123 -1.38 -10.91 8.39
CA GLU A 123 -1.56 -12.01 7.47
C GLU A 123 -0.25 -12.42 6.79
N MET A 124 0.49 -11.45 6.24
CA MET A 124 1.77 -11.70 5.57
C MET A 124 2.83 -12.28 6.52
N GLU A 125 2.75 -12.00 7.82
CA GLU A 125 3.63 -12.60 8.85
C GLU A 125 3.31 -14.08 9.12
N THR A 126 2.13 -14.56 8.75
CA THR A 126 1.76 -15.99 8.86
C THR A 126 2.24 -16.82 7.67
N TRP A 127 2.59 -16.18 6.55
CA TRP A 127 3.14 -16.86 5.40
C TRP A 127 4.54 -17.37 5.75
N ASN A 128 4.72 -18.70 5.79
CA ASN A 128 6.03 -19.32 6.00
C ASN A 128 6.92 -19.05 4.78
N LEU A 129 7.62 -17.91 4.80
CA LEU A 129 8.53 -17.48 3.73
C LEU A 129 9.96 -18.05 3.88
N THR A 130 10.15 -19.00 4.79
CA THR A 130 11.40 -19.74 5.07
C THR A 130 11.28 -21.19 4.66
#